data_AF-A0A843E082-F1
#
_entry.id   AF-A0A843E082-F1
#
_cell.length_a   1.000
_cell.length_b   1.000
_cell.length_c   1.000
_cell.angle_alpha   90.00
_cell.angle_beta   90.00
_cell.angle_gamma   90.00
#
_symmetry.space_group_name_H-M   'P 1'
#
loop_
_entity.id
_entity.type
_entity.pdbx_description
1 polymer ?
#
loop_
_entity_poly.entity_id
_entity_poly.type
_entity_poly.pdbx_seq_one_letter_code
_entity_poly.pdbx_strand_id
1 'polypeptide(L)'
;MAGIVAERILEALRSGEVTDREDLQRLKMKLCARYGAEKVPSNSEVLALVNEEEKKRFLPLLVKKPMRTASGVAVVAVMTSPYPCPHGKCAYCPGGVSNDSPQSYTGKEPAARRAAMNRFDPYDQVESRLTQLEEIGHDTDKIDLIIMGGTFTSRNPQYQEWFVQRCLEAMNGHPSPNLLAAQEENSRSSRRCIGLTVETRPDYFRTDAQIERMMALGATRVELGVQILDDDILKGVERGHGVREVIEATRACRAHGLKVCYHLMPGLPGATPEKDLECFRECFANPDFRPDMLKFYPTLVIPGTRLHEMWENGEYQPYTVEQAVSLLSEMKSIVPDYVRIQRIQRDIPVPEIACGILKSNLRQLVQKNMDEHGMKCRCIRCREVGHTGAVLEDESKLKLETLEYEAAGGTERFISFTYDDSLVGYVRLRTDDTDTASIRELKVFGNETAIGAAADSWQHRGFGKKLVAEAERIARSEKKTQIRITSGIGVREYYASLGYHLEHPYMVKDL
;
A
#
# COMPACT_ATOMS: atom_id res chain seq x y z
N MET A 1 3.27 13.37 -37.87
CA MET A 1 2.57 12.12 -38.21
C MET A 1 1.86 11.47 -37.01
N ALA A 2 2.50 11.32 -35.84
CA ALA A 2 1.83 10.78 -34.65
C ALA A 2 0.57 11.57 -34.22
N GLY A 3 0.58 12.91 -34.35
CA GLY A 3 -0.60 13.75 -34.08
C GLY A 3 -1.81 13.46 -34.98
N ILE A 4 -1.58 13.23 -36.28
CA ILE A 4 -2.63 12.86 -37.25
C ILE A 4 -3.26 11.51 -36.87
N VAL A 5 -2.44 10.56 -36.42
CA VAL A 5 -2.96 9.27 -35.94
C VAL A 5 -3.82 9.46 -34.69
N ALA A 6 -3.40 10.32 -33.75
CA ALA A 6 -4.16 10.60 -32.54
C ALA A 6 -5.51 11.29 -32.82
N GLU A 7 -5.56 12.25 -33.75
CA GLU A 7 -6.82 12.90 -34.18
C GLU A 7 -7.79 11.90 -34.83
N ARG A 8 -7.29 11.00 -35.70
CA ARG A 8 -8.14 9.97 -36.32
C ARG A 8 -8.66 8.94 -35.32
N ILE A 9 -7.89 8.65 -34.26
CA ILE A 9 -8.38 7.82 -33.16
C ILE A 9 -9.53 8.53 -32.43
N LEU A 10 -9.44 9.84 -32.23
CA LEU A 10 -10.54 10.62 -31.61
C LEU A 10 -11.79 10.67 -32.47
N GLU A 11 -11.66 10.83 -33.79
CA GLU A 11 -12.82 10.77 -34.69
C GLU A 11 -13.55 9.43 -34.59
N ALA A 12 -12.80 8.32 -34.56
CA ALA A 12 -13.38 6.98 -34.43
C ALA A 12 -14.02 6.73 -33.05
N LEU A 13 -13.48 7.33 -31.99
CA LEU A 13 -14.09 7.30 -30.66
C LEU A 13 -15.38 8.14 -30.62
N ARG A 14 -15.39 9.31 -31.26
CA ARG A 14 -16.57 10.20 -31.35
C ARG A 14 -17.70 9.57 -32.17
N SER A 15 -17.37 8.87 -33.25
CA SER A 15 -18.34 8.19 -34.12
C SER A 15 -18.89 6.89 -33.53
N GLY A 16 -18.28 6.36 -32.46
CA GLY A 16 -18.65 5.07 -31.88
C GLY A 16 -18.16 3.85 -32.67
N GLU A 17 -17.22 4.03 -33.62
CA GLU A 17 -16.58 2.93 -34.36
C GLU A 17 -15.72 2.06 -33.43
N VAL A 18 -15.23 2.64 -32.33
CA VAL A 18 -14.48 1.94 -31.28
C VAL A 18 -15.36 1.73 -30.07
N THR A 19 -15.78 0.49 -29.86
CA THR A 19 -16.65 0.10 -28.74
C THR A 19 -15.90 -0.52 -27.57
N ASP A 20 -14.70 -1.07 -27.81
CA ASP A 20 -13.86 -1.67 -26.79
C ASP A 20 -12.36 -1.39 -26.97
N ARG A 21 -11.55 -1.93 -26.06
CA ARG A 21 -10.09 -1.70 -26.04
C ARG A 21 -9.34 -2.48 -27.10
N GLU A 22 -9.86 -3.63 -27.52
CA GLU A 22 -9.24 -4.39 -28.60
C GLU A 22 -9.44 -3.68 -29.93
N ASP A 23 -10.64 -3.14 -30.17
CA ASP A 23 -10.96 -2.28 -31.30
C ASP A 23 -10.04 -1.07 -31.35
N LEU A 24 -9.86 -0.40 -30.22
CA LEU A 24 -8.95 0.75 -30.11
C LEU A 24 -7.51 0.36 -30.49
N GLN A 25 -7.04 -0.80 -30.02
CA GLN A 25 -5.69 -1.26 -30.30
C GLN A 25 -5.51 -1.68 -31.76
N ARG A 26 -6.50 -2.37 -32.34
CA ARG A 26 -6.54 -2.72 -33.78
C ARG A 26 -6.53 -1.45 -34.64
N LEU A 27 -7.34 -0.46 -34.28
CA LEU A 27 -7.41 0.82 -34.97
C LEU A 27 -6.07 1.57 -34.91
N LYS A 28 -5.43 1.62 -33.74
CA LYS A 28 -4.09 2.20 -33.56
C LYS A 28 -3.07 1.58 -34.53
N MET A 29 -3.04 0.25 -34.62
CA MET A 29 -2.14 -0.44 -35.55
C MET A 29 -2.46 -0.09 -37.01
N LYS A 30 -3.74 -0.13 -37.39
CA LYS A 30 -4.21 0.16 -38.75
C LYS A 30 -3.87 1.58 -39.18
N LEU A 31 -4.08 2.57 -38.31
CA LEU A 31 -3.77 3.97 -38.60
C LEU A 31 -2.26 4.22 -38.64
N CYS A 32 -1.47 3.63 -37.74
CA CYS A 32 -0.01 3.72 -37.80
C CYS A 32 0.54 3.14 -39.10
N ALA A 33 0.03 1.99 -39.55
CA ALA A 33 0.43 1.38 -40.81
C ALA A 33 0.03 2.25 -42.03
N ARG A 34 -1.19 2.81 -42.02
CA ARG A 34 -1.68 3.68 -43.10
C ARG A 34 -0.89 4.98 -43.24
N TYR A 35 -0.53 5.60 -42.11
CA TYR A 35 0.13 6.90 -42.09
C TYR A 35 1.64 6.83 -41.86
N GLY A 36 2.24 5.64 -41.83
CA GLY A 36 3.68 5.45 -41.64
C GLY A 36 4.21 6.06 -40.35
N ALA A 37 3.45 5.98 -39.25
CA ALA A 37 3.87 6.57 -37.98
C ALA A 37 4.98 5.74 -37.32
N GLU A 38 6.11 6.38 -36.99
CA GLU A 38 7.27 5.74 -36.34
C GLU A 38 6.95 5.17 -34.95
N LYS A 39 5.94 5.73 -34.28
CA LYS A 39 5.50 5.33 -32.95
C LYS A 39 3.97 5.27 -32.90
N VAL A 40 3.47 4.25 -32.21
CA VAL A 40 2.05 4.14 -31.88
C VAL A 40 1.72 5.15 -30.78
N PRO A 41 0.79 6.09 -30.99
CA PRO A 41 0.41 7.02 -29.95
C PRO A 41 -0.18 6.27 -28.75
N SER A 42 0.35 6.59 -27.58
CA SER A 42 -0.12 6.15 -26.28
C SER A 42 -1.55 6.65 -26.03
N ASN A 43 -2.25 6.01 -25.09
CA ASN A 43 -3.60 6.47 -24.75
C ASN A 43 -3.58 7.85 -24.07
N SER A 44 -2.51 8.18 -23.36
CA SER A 44 -2.26 9.49 -22.76
C SER A 44 -2.13 10.60 -23.81
N GLU A 45 -1.37 10.35 -24.89
CA GLU A 45 -1.23 11.29 -26.01
C GLU A 45 -2.58 11.53 -26.72
N VAL A 46 -3.50 10.54 -26.72
CA VAL A 46 -4.87 10.71 -27.24
C VAL A 46 -5.76 11.45 -26.23
N LEU A 47 -5.63 11.17 -24.93
CA LEU A 47 -6.36 11.85 -23.85
C LEU A 47 -5.99 13.34 -23.73
N ALA A 48 -4.77 13.72 -24.06
CA ALA A 48 -4.35 15.13 -24.02
C ALA A 48 -5.05 16.02 -25.06
N LEU A 49 -5.73 15.42 -26.05
CA LEU A 49 -6.38 16.10 -27.17
C LEU A 49 -7.91 16.24 -27.01
N VAL A 50 -8.48 15.73 -25.90
CA VAL A 50 -9.92 15.79 -25.64
C VAL A 50 -10.28 16.86 -24.62
N ASN A 51 -11.48 17.44 -24.74
CA ASN A 51 -12.01 18.34 -23.72
C ASN A 51 -12.51 17.55 -22.49
N GLU A 52 -12.81 18.23 -21.37
CA GLU A 52 -13.19 17.58 -20.10
C GLU A 52 -14.50 16.75 -20.18
N GLU A 53 -15.44 17.12 -21.06
CA GLU A 53 -16.68 16.37 -21.28
C GLU A 53 -16.42 15.06 -22.04
N GLU A 54 -15.58 15.13 -23.08
CA GLU A 54 -15.11 13.98 -23.86
C GLU A 54 -14.18 13.07 -23.06
N LYS A 55 -13.37 13.65 -22.18
CA LYS A 55 -12.47 12.92 -21.28
C LYS A 55 -13.25 11.96 -20.39
N LYS A 56 -14.36 12.41 -19.79
CA LYS A 56 -15.28 11.54 -19.03
C LYS A 56 -15.84 10.39 -19.87
N ARG A 57 -16.22 10.68 -21.12
CA ARG A 57 -16.79 9.70 -22.05
C ARG A 57 -15.78 8.64 -22.52
N PHE A 58 -14.53 9.04 -22.78
CA PHE A 58 -13.52 8.16 -23.36
C PHE A 58 -12.55 7.54 -22.34
N LEU A 59 -12.55 8.02 -21.09
CA LEU A 59 -11.75 7.47 -19.98
C LEU A 59 -11.80 5.93 -19.90
N PRO A 60 -12.98 5.27 -19.96
CA PRO A 60 -13.07 3.81 -19.82
C PRO A 60 -12.31 3.03 -20.90
N LEU A 61 -12.21 3.60 -22.11
CA LEU A 61 -11.54 3.00 -23.26
C LEU A 61 -10.03 3.33 -23.28
N LEU A 62 -9.65 4.53 -22.81
CA LEU A 62 -8.29 5.04 -22.89
C LEU A 62 -7.45 4.74 -21.63
N VAL A 63 -8.02 4.46 -20.46
CA VAL A 63 -7.24 4.16 -19.26
C VAL A 63 -6.72 2.71 -19.29
N LYS A 64 -5.40 2.55 -19.49
CA LYS A 64 -4.76 1.24 -19.78
C LYS A 64 -5.04 0.13 -18.75
N LYS A 65 -5.29 0.45 -17.48
CA LYS A 65 -5.65 -0.50 -16.40
C LYS A 65 -6.45 0.19 -15.27
N PRO A 66 -7.77 -0.05 -15.11
CA PRO A 66 -8.54 0.41 -13.94
C PRO A 66 -7.96 -0.12 -12.63
N MET A 67 -7.43 -1.36 -12.66
CA MET A 67 -6.92 -2.09 -11.50
C MET A 67 -5.83 -1.40 -10.65
N ARG A 68 -5.10 -0.38 -11.15
CA ARG A 68 -4.03 0.27 -10.37
C ARG A 68 -4.54 1.33 -9.39
N THR A 69 -5.76 1.83 -9.57
CA THR A 69 -6.42 2.80 -8.68
C THR A 69 -7.84 2.37 -8.32
N ALA A 70 -8.17 1.07 -8.40
CA ALA A 70 -9.51 0.51 -8.15
C ALA A 70 -10.14 0.90 -6.79
N SER A 71 -9.40 1.54 -5.88
CA SER A 71 -9.94 2.10 -4.64
C SER A 71 -10.29 3.60 -4.69
N GLY A 72 -10.14 4.27 -5.84
CA GLY A 72 -10.22 5.74 -5.95
C GLY A 72 -9.14 6.45 -5.12
N VAL A 73 -7.95 5.84 -5.00
CA VAL A 73 -6.83 6.40 -4.24
C VAL A 73 -5.55 6.27 -5.06
N ALA A 74 -4.89 7.39 -5.32
CA ALA A 74 -3.59 7.47 -5.95
C ALA A 74 -2.48 7.05 -4.97
N VAL A 75 -1.77 5.96 -5.29
CA VAL A 75 -0.58 5.57 -4.54
C VAL A 75 0.63 6.31 -5.09
N VAL A 76 1.20 7.20 -4.27
CA VAL A 76 2.39 8.01 -4.58
C VAL A 76 3.53 7.52 -3.72
N ALA A 77 4.43 6.75 -4.33
CA ALA A 77 5.59 6.19 -3.64
C ALA A 77 6.84 6.98 -4.00
N VAL A 78 7.46 7.59 -3.00
CA VAL A 78 8.65 8.44 -3.09
C VAL A 78 9.81 7.81 -2.32
N MET A 79 11.03 8.10 -2.73
CA MET A 79 12.23 7.59 -2.08
C MET A 79 13.02 8.72 -1.44
N THR A 80 13.53 8.45 -0.24
CA THR A 80 14.49 9.34 0.42
C THR A 80 15.82 9.32 -0.30
N SER A 81 16.67 10.31 -0.06
CA SER A 81 18.07 10.25 -0.51
C SER A 81 18.76 9.01 0.07
N PRO A 82 19.74 8.41 -0.62
CA PRO A 82 20.53 7.30 -0.10
C PRO A 82 21.11 7.63 1.28
N TYR A 83 21.02 6.69 2.21
CA TYR A 83 21.53 6.83 3.57
C TYR A 83 21.85 5.45 4.14
N PRO A 84 22.98 5.27 4.83
CA PRO A 84 23.38 3.97 5.33
C PRO A 84 22.42 3.47 6.41
N CYS A 85 22.23 2.15 6.46
CA CYS A 85 21.56 1.52 7.59
C CYS A 85 22.42 1.66 8.86
N PRO A 86 21.82 1.93 10.04
CA PRO A 86 22.58 2.08 11.29
C PRO A 86 23.42 0.87 11.69
N HIS A 87 23.03 -0.33 11.27
CA HIS A 87 23.69 -1.60 11.63
C HIS A 87 24.60 -2.17 10.53
N GLY A 88 24.71 -1.51 9.37
CA GLY A 88 25.36 -2.06 8.18
C GLY A 88 24.39 -2.66 7.16
N LYS A 89 24.86 -3.62 6.36
CA LYS A 89 24.15 -4.16 5.18
C LYS A 89 23.78 -5.63 5.41
N CYS A 90 22.50 -5.97 5.29
CA CYS A 90 22.06 -7.37 5.34
C CYS A 90 22.56 -8.15 4.11
N ALA A 91 22.71 -9.47 4.26
CA ALA A 91 23.29 -10.33 3.23
C ALA A 91 22.56 -10.27 1.87
N TYR A 92 21.24 -10.09 1.87
CA TYR A 92 20.37 -10.05 0.67
C TYR A 92 20.09 -8.65 0.12
N CYS A 93 20.59 -7.58 0.76
CA CYS A 93 20.26 -6.21 0.37
C CYS A 93 21.07 -5.77 -0.87
N PRO A 94 20.47 -5.45 -2.02
CA PRO A 94 21.22 -5.20 -3.27
C PRO A 94 21.86 -3.82 -3.40
N GLY A 95 21.38 -2.80 -2.68
CA GLY A 95 21.89 -1.44 -2.82
C GLY A 95 22.18 -0.72 -1.51
N GLY A 96 22.12 0.60 -1.59
CA GLY A 96 22.48 1.55 -0.55
C GLY A 96 23.30 2.71 -1.12
N VAL A 97 24.04 3.40 -0.25
CA VAL A 97 24.86 4.57 -0.64
C VAL A 97 25.84 4.24 -1.78
N SER A 98 26.35 3.01 -1.85
CA SER A 98 27.33 2.58 -2.84
C SER A 98 26.82 2.54 -4.28
N ASN A 99 25.51 2.47 -4.51
CA ASN A 99 24.91 2.44 -5.85
C ASN A 99 23.89 3.59 -6.08
N ASP A 100 24.01 4.67 -5.30
CA ASP A 100 23.14 5.86 -5.35
C ASP A 100 21.65 5.49 -5.30
N SER A 101 21.29 4.54 -4.43
CA SER A 101 19.90 4.15 -4.22
C SER A 101 19.58 3.98 -2.72
N PRO A 102 18.31 4.13 -2.31
CA PRO A 102 17.92 3.85 -0.94
C PRO A 102 18.22 2.39 -0.57
N GLN A 103 18.44 2.15 0.72
CA GLN A 103 18.79 0.83 1.20
C GLN A 103 17.72 -0.20 0.80
N SER A 104 18.18 -1.39 0.42
CA SER A 104 17.35 -2.53 -0.07
C SER A 104 16.84 -2.43 -1.51
N TYR A 105 17.12 -1.36 -2.25
CA TYR A 105 16.71 -1.19 -3.65
C TYR A 105 17.90 -1.33 -4.61
N THR A 106 17.65 -1.71 -5.86
CA THR A 106 18.70 -1.84 -6.91
C THR A 106 18.99 -0.50 -7.60
N GLY A 107 18.08 0.47 -7.50
CA GLY A 107 18.14 1.72 -8.27
C GLY A 107 17.45 1.61 -9.63
N LYS A 108 17.01 0.40 -10.02
CA LYS A 108 16.43 0.11 -11.34
C LYS A 108 14.93 -0.11 -11.30
N GLU A 109 14.34 -0.18 -10.11
CA GLU A 109 12.89 -0.21 -9.94
C GLU A 109 12.26 1.06 -10.53
N PRO A 110 11.00 1.01 -11.03
CA PRO A 110 10.35 2.21 -11.58
C PRO A 110 10.31 3.39 -10.61
N ALA A 111 10.10 3.14 -9.31
CA ALA A 111 10.13 4.19 -8.30
C ALA A 111 11.54 4.72 -8.04
N ALA A 112 12.56 3.85 -7.99
CA ALA A 112 13.94 4.25 -7.80
C ALA A 112 14.47 5.08 -8.97
N ARG A 113 14.16 4.70 -10.21
CA ARG A 113 14.51 5.51 -11.39
C ARG A 113 13.87 6.88 -11.37
N ARG A 114 12.60 6.98 -10.99
CA ARG A 114 11.92 8.28 -10.82
C ARG A 114 12.58 9.12 -9.72
N ALA A 115 12.96 8.50 -8.61
CA ALA A 115 13.64 9.20 -7.53
C ALA A 115 14.99 9.76 -7.99
N ALA A 116 15.80 8.95 -8.67
CA ALA A 116 17.08 9.38 -9.22
C ALA A 116 16.93 10.51 -10.27
N MET A 117 15.95 10.41 -11.17
CA MET A 117 15.64 11.46 -12.16
C MET A 117 15.30 12.80 -11.49
N ASN A 118 14.62 12.75 -10.34
CA ASN A 118 14.26 13.91 -9.54
C ASN A 118 15.30 14.23 -8.44
N ARG A 119 16.51 13.63 -8.50
CA ARG A 119 17.60 13.83 -7.54
C ARG A 119 17.18 13.64 -6.07
N PHE A 120 16.24 12.72 -5.84
CA PHE A 120 15.62 12.46 -4.53
C PHE A 120 14.95 13.68 -3.89
N ASP A 121 14.62 14.72 -4.67
CA ASP A 121 13.83 15.84 -4.18
C ASP A 121 12.39 15.37 -3.92
N PRO A 122 11.85 15.55 -2.70
CA PRO A 122 10.51 15.12 -2.33
C PRO A 122 9.40 15.80 -3.15
N TYR A 123 9.52 17.09 -3.44
CA TYR A 123 8.50 17.84 -4.18
C TYR A 123 8.46 17.38 -5.63
N ASP A 124 9.62 17.34 -6.30
CA ASP A 124 9.72 16.95 -7.70
C ASP A 124 9.25 15.50 -7.92
N GLN A 125 9.54 14.60 -6.97
CA GLN A 125 9.05 13.22 -7.02
C GLN A 125 7.53 13.11 -6.94
N VAL A 126 6.89 13.87 -6.02
CA VAL A 126 5.44 13.88 -5.87
C VAL A 126 4.80 14.48 -7.11
N GLU A 127 5.24 15.68 -7.53
CA GLU A 127 4.67 16.38 -8.68
C GLU A 127 4.80 15.55 -9.96
N SER A 128 6.00 15.01 -10.24
CA SER A 128 6.23 14.11 -11.38
C SER A 128 5.29 12.91 -11.38
N ARG A 129 5.00 12.35 -10.20
CA ARG A 129 4.11 11.18 -10.07
C ARG A 129 2.65 11.55 -10.24
N LEU A 130 2.21 12.70 -9.72
CA LEU A 130 0.83 13.18 -9.86
C LEU A 130 0.53 13.54 -11.30
N THR A 131 1.39 14.31 -11.96
CA THR A 131 1.27 14.64 -13.39
C THR A 131 1.18 13.39 -14.24
N GLN A 132 2.04 12.40 -14.00
CA GLN A 132 1.98 11.12 -14.72
C GLN A 132 0.64 10.38 -14.53
N LEU A 133 0.04 10.44 -13.34
CA LEU A 133 -1.26 9.78 -13.06
C LEU A 133 -2.40 10.52 -13.76
N GLU A 134 -2.39 11.85 -13.72
CA GLU A 134 -3.39 12.71 -14.36
C GLU A 134 -3.35 12.59 -15.89
N GLU A 135 -2.16 12.56 -16.50
CA GLU A 135 -1.96 12.36 -17.95
C GLU A 135 -2.56 11.04 -18.46
N ILE A 136 -2.59 10.01 -17.62
CA ILE A 136 -3.16 8.70 -17.97
C ILE A 136 -4.60 8.54 -17.48
N GLY A 137 -5.21 9.61 -16.95
CA GLY A 137 -6.63 9.67 -16.57
C GLY A 137 -6.98 9.03 -15.23
N HIS A 138 -6.04 8.95 -14.27
CA HIS A 138 -6.35 8.53 -12.91
C HIS A 138 -6.65 9.74 -12.01
N ASP A 139 -7.61 9.57 -11.10
CA ASP A 139 -7.92 10.56 -10.07
C ASP A 139 -6.77 10.70 -9.06
N THR A 140 -6.46 11.94 -8.73
CA THR A 140 -5.41 12.35 -7.77
C THR A 140 -5.98 13.13 -6.58
N ASP A 141 -7.30 13.09 -6.39
CA ASP A 141 -8.01 13.76 -5.29
C ASP A 141 -7.64 13.19 -3.92
N LYS A 142 -7.39 11.88 -3.86
CA LYS A 142 -7.01 11.14 -2.65
C LYS A 142 -5.68 10.44 -2.87
N ILE A 143 -4.69 10.77 -2.05
CA ILE A 143 -3.32 10.29 -2.16
C ILE A 143 -2.94 9.47 -0.93
N ASP A 144 -2.42 8.25 -1.15
CA ASP A 144 -1.69 7.46 -0.14
C ASP A 144 -0.19 7.60 -0.43
N LEU A 145 0.48 8.40 0.40
CA LEU A 145 1.91 8.68 0.30
C LEU A 145 2.71 7.55 0.95
N ILE A 146 3.69 6.99 0.23
CA ILE A 146 4.57 5.95 0.74
C ILE A 146 6.01 6.43 0.66
N ILE A 147 6.65 6.56 1.82
CA ILE A 147 8.07 6.90 1.95
C ILE A 147 8.87 5.61 1.99
N MET A 148 9.60 5.34 0.91
CA MET A 148 10.41 4.14 0.71
C MET A 148 11.87 4.40 1.03
N GLY A 149 12.56 3.35 1.49
CA GLY A 149 14.01 3.36 1.75
C GLY A 149 14.44 2.75 3.08
N GLY A 150 13.48 2.36 3.94
CA GLY A 150 13.70 1.61 5.18
C GLY A 150 14.50 2.32 6.29
N THR A 151 15.16 3.43 5.98
CA THR A 151 16.03 4.21 6.88
C THR A 151 15.54 5.63 7.11
N PHE A 152 14.37 6.00 6.58
CA PHE A 152 13.77 7.34 6.75
C PHE A 152 13.64 7.72 8.23
N THR A 153 13.13 6.78 9.02
CA THR A 153 12.94 6.93 10.47
C THR A 153 14.25 7.16 11.20
N SER A 154 15.39 6.66 10.69
CA SER A 154 16.72 6.86 11.27
C SER A 154 17.44 8.13 10.85
N ARG A 155 16.84 8.93 9.97
CA ARG A 155 17.40 10.22 9.55
C ARG A 155 17.25 11.24 10.68
N ASN A 156 18.03 12.32 10.57
CA ASN A 156 17.84 13.49 11.42
C ASN A 156 16.38 13.99 11.30
N PRO A 157 15.69 14.26 12.42
CA PRO A 157 14.39 14.94 12.46
C PRO A 157 14.18 16.09 11.47
N GLN A 158 15.14 17.00 11.29
CA GLN A 158 14.97 18.13 10.37
C GLN A 158 14.83 17.66 8.92
N TYR A 159 15.55 16.60 8.53
CA TYR A 159 15.38 15.99 7.20
C TYR A 159 14.00 15.36 7.05
N GLN A 160 13.50 14.69 8.09
CA GLN A 160 12.20 14.03 8.06
C GLN A 160 11.07 15.04 7.89
N GLU A 161 11.11 16.13 8.68
CA GLU A 161 10.12 17.21 8.62
C GLU A 161 10.15 17.92 7.27
N TRP A 162 11.33 18.34 6.81
CA TRP A 162 11.51 18.95 5.49
C TRP A 162 10.98 18.04 4.37
N PHE A 163 11.31 16.74 4.43
CA PHE A 163 10.93 15.80 3.37
C PHE A 163 9.41 15.67 3.25
N VAL A 164 8.71 15.55 4.39
CA VAL A 164 7.25 15.43 4.40
C VAL A 164 6.60 16.77 4.04
N GLN A 165 7.10 17.89 4.56
CA GLN A 165 6.60 19.22 4.20
C GLN A 165 6.64 19.42 2.68
N ARG A 166 7.79 19.15 2.04
CA ARG A 166 7.94 19.30 0.59
C ARG A 166 7.02 18.36 -0.21
N CYS A 167 6.75 17.15 0.29
CA CYS A 167 5.77 16.26 -0.32
C CYS A 167 4.35 16.87 -0.28
N LEU A 168 3.96 17.47 0.86
CA LEU A 168 2.66 18.12 1.01
C LEU A 168 2.56 19.40 0.17
N GLU A 169 3.62 20.20 0.09
CA GLU A 169 3.68 21.39 -0.76
C GLU A 169 3.46 21.07 -2.24
N ALA A 170 3.97 19.93 -2.73
CA ALA A 170 3.66 19.45 -4.09
C ALA A 170 2.18 19.09 -4.28
N MET A 171 1.54 18.55 -3.25
CA MET A 171 0.10 18.28 -3.28
C MET A 171 -0.73 19.57 -3.16
N ASN A 172 -0.25 20.56 -2.41
CA ASN A 172 -0.92 21.85 -2.23
C ASN A 172 -0.70 22.80 -3.41
N GLY A 173 0.39 22.63 -4.17
CA GLY A 173 0.75 23.43 -5.33
C GLY A 173 1.53 24.71 -5.00
N HIS A 174 1.94 24.91 -3.74
CA HIS A 174 2.73 26.06 -3.31
C HIS A 174 3.55 25.76 -2.05
N PRO A 175 4.61 26.54 -1.76
CA PRO A 175 5.37 26.44 -0.52
C PRO A 175 4.53 26.85 0.71
N SER A 176 4.88 26.28 1.87
CA SER A 176 4.28 26.61 3.16
C SER A 176 5.38 27.05 4.15
N PRO A 177 5.08 27.88 5.17
CA PRO A 177 6.10 28.38 6.10
C PRO A 177 6.68 27.30 7.02
N ASN A 178 5.93 26.23 7.30
CA ASN A 178 6.33 25.09 8.11
C ASN A 178 5.42 23.89 7.82
N LEU A 179 5.77 22.72 8.38
CA LEU A 179 5.02 21.49 8.20
C LEU A 179 3.55 21.60 8.65
N LEU A 180 3.27 22.24 9.80
CA LEU A 180 1.90 22.35 10.31
C LEU A 180 1.00 23.15 9.36
N ALA A 181 1.52 24.26 8.79
CA ALA A 181 0.81 25.02 7.77
C ALA A 181 0.55 24.17 6.51
N ALA A 182 1.56 23.42 6.04
CA ALA A 182 1.38 22.52 4.90
C ALA A 182 0.31 21.45 5.15
N GLN A 183 0.24 20.90 6.38
CA GLN A 183 -0.79 19.95 6.77
C GLN A 183 -2.19 20.57 6.82
N GLU A 184 -2.32 21.76 7.42
CA GLU A 184 -3.60 22.46 7.52
C GLU A 184 -4.16 22.78 6.12
N GLU A 185 -3.32 23.30 5.23
CA GLU A 185 -3.67 23.55 3.83
C GLU A 185 -4.05 22.25 3.11
N ASN A 186 -3.28 21.17 3.31
CA ASN A 186 -3.56 19.89 2.65
C ASN A 186 -4.89 19.27 3.07
N SER A 187 -5.36 19.53 4.30
CA SER A 187 -6.65 19.04 4.79
C SER A 187 -7.84 19.55 3.94
N ARG A 188 -7.67 20.69 3.26
CA ARG A 188 -8.68 21.34 2.40
C ARG A 188 -8.29 21.38 0.92
N SER A 189 -7.11 20.86 0.55
CA SER A 189 -6.64 20.80 -0.83
C SER A 189 -7.53 19.94 -1.73
N SER A 190 -7.42 20.14 -3.05
CA SER A 190 -7.98 19.25 -4.06
C SER A 190 -7.24 17.91 -4.11
N ARG A 191 -5.93 17.89 -3.84
CA ARG A 191 -5.06 16.71 -3.78
C ARG A 191 -4.75 16.38 -2.32
N ARG A 192 -5.55 15.51 -1.71
CA ARG A 192 -5.54 15.26 -0.26
C ARG A 192 -4.68 14.07 0.12
N CYS A 193 -3.74 14.25 1.05
CA CYS A 193 -2.95 13.16 1.65
C CYS A 193 -3.80 12.40 2.67
N ILE A 194 -4.49 11.35 2.23
CA ILE A 194 -5.41 10.56 3.07
C ILE A 194 -4.71 9.47 3.89
N GLY A 195 -3.43 9.24 3.62
CA GLY A 195 -2.60 8.30 4.35
C GLY A 195 -1.13 8.55 4.06
N LEU A 196 -0.29 8.40 5.08
CA LEU A 196 1.15 8.37 4.95
C LEU A 196 1.69 7.07 5.54
N THR A 197 2.57 6.42 4.78
CA THR A 197 3.23 5.17 5.14
C THR A 197 4.72 5.38 5.25
N VAL A 198 5.32 4.90 6.34
CA VAL A 198 6.78 4.86 6.52
C VAL A 198 7.28 3.42 6.56
N GLU A 199 8.27 3.11 5.73
CA GLU A 199 9.03 1.85 5.81
C GLU A 199 10.15 1.99 6.84
N THR A 200 10.30 1.03 7.74
CA THR A 200 11.31 1.09 8.80
C THR A 200 11.80 -0.28 9.26
N ARG A 201 12.87 -0.27 10.06
CA ARG A 201 13.39 -1.44 10.76
C ARG A 201 12.83 -1.50 12.20
N PRO A 202 12.48 -2.69 12.70
CA PRO A 202 11.97 -2.88 14.07
C PRO A 202 12.87 -2.34 15.19
N ASP A 203 14.20 -2.57 15.13
CA ASP A 203 15.16 -2.09 16.14
C ASP A 203 15.17 -0.57 16.31
N TYR A 204 14.83 0.15 15.25
CA TYR A 204 14.80 1.60 15.24
C TYR A 204 13.42 2.18 15.53
N PHE A 205 12.33 1.43 15.45
CA PHE A 205 10.97 1.99 15.52
C PHE A 205 10.14 1.34 16.62
N ARG A 206 10.64 1.48 17.85
CA ARG A 206 10.10 0.81 19.04
C ARG A 206 9.95 1.70 20.27
N THR A 207 10.34 2.97 20.19
CA THR A 207 10.13 3.94 21.28
C THR A 207 9.00 4.91 20.94
N ASP A 208 8.25 5.33 21.95
CA ASP A 208 7.13 6.26 21.82
C ASP A 208 7.54 7.54 21.10
N ALA A 209 8.67 8.14 21.49
CA ALA A 209 9.20 9.36 20.87
C ALA A 209 9.47 9.24 19.36
N GLN A 210 9.87 8.06 18.87
CA GLN A 210 10.07 7.83 17.44
C GLN A 210 8.73 7.70 16.71
N ILE A 211 7.77 7.01 17.32
CA ILE A 211 6.44 6.78 16.78
C ILE A 211 5.65 8.08 16.74
N GLU A 212 5.58 8.80 17.85
CA GLU A 212 4.94 10.12 17.97
C GLU A 212 5.50 11.11 16.97
N ARG A 213 6.83 11.11 16.75
CA ARG A 213 7.45 11.94 15.71
C ARG A 213 6.92 11.62 14.32
N MET A 214 6.84 10.34 13.94
CA MET A 214 6.30 9.97 12.62
C MET A 214 4.81 10.26 12.50
N MET A 215 4.04 10.06 13.57
CA MET A 215 2.62 10.42 13.60
C MET A 215 2.42 11.93 13.50
N ALA A 216 3.31 12.72 14.09
CA ALA A 216 3.32 14.17 13.95
C ALA A 216 3.58 14.63 12.51
N LEU A 217 4.31 13.84 11.72
CA LEU A 217 4.44 14.06 10.27
C LEU A 217 3.17 13.70 9.48
N GLY A 218 2.20 13.03 10.10
CA GLY A 218 0.98 12.54 9.48
C GLY A 218 0.99 11.04 9.14
N ALA A 219 1.96 10.27 9.64
CA ALA A 219 2.00 8.82 9.43
C ALA A 219 0.74 8.14 10.00
N THR A 220 0.14 7.28 9.18
CA THR A 220 -1.01 6.43 9.59
C THR A 220 -0.67 4.95 9.55
N ARG A 221 0.39 4.58 8.82
CA ARG A 221 0.83 3.19 8.62
C ARG A 221 2.34 3.11 8.76
N VAL A 222 2.78 2.05 9.41
CA VAL A 222 4.18 1.62 9.42
C VAL A 222 4.32 0.28 8.73
N GLU A 223 5.41 0.11 7.99
CA GLU A 223 5.80 -1.17 7.45
C GLU A 223 7.13 -1.61 8.03
N LEU A 224 7.10 -2.71 8.78
CA LEU A 224 8.23 -3.27 9.49
C LEU A 224 8.90 -4.34 8.63
N GLY A 225 10.20 -4.16 8.39
CA GLY A 225 11.06 -5.15 7.74
C GLY A 225 11.35 -6.35 8.64
N VAL A 226 10.33 -7.18 8.94
CA VAL A 226 10.42 -8.35 9.82
C VAL A 226 11.23 -9.49 9.19
N GLN A 227 10.96 -9.75 7.91
CA GLN A 227 11.52 -10.82 7.07
C GLN A 227 11.08 -12.23 7.50
N ILE A 228 11.44 -12.67 8.70
CA ILE A 228 11.06 -13.98 9.26
C ILE A 228 11.05 -13.92 10.79
N LEU A 229 10.23 -14.76 11.43
CA LEU A 229 10.17 -14.88 12.89
C LEU A 229 11.10 -15.99 13.38
N ASP A 230 12.40 -15.87 13.11
CA ASP A 230 13.42 -16.82 13.54
C ASP A 230 14.78 -16.13 13.71
N ASP A 231 15.30 -16.08 14.94
CA ASP A 231 16.52 -15.33 15.27
C ASP A 231 17.79 -15.92 14.64
N ASP A 232 17.85 -17.24 14.43
CA ASP A 232 19.02 -17.88 13.82
C ASP A 232 19.12 -17.55 12.34
N ILE A 233 17.98 -17.58 11.62
CA ILE A 233 17.91 -17.16 10.22
C ILE A 233 18.21 -15.66 10.07
N LEU A 234 17.62 -14.81 10.94
CA LEU A 234 17.87 -13.37 10.93
C LEU A 234 19.35 -13.06 11.17
N LYS A 235 20.00 -13.74 12.13
CA LYS A 235 21.43 -13.62 12.39
C LYS A 235 22.27 -14.11 11.21
N GLY A 236 21.90 -15.24 10.59
CA GLY A 236 22.60 -15.82 9.44
C GLY A 236 22.63 -14.90 8.22
N VAL A 237 21.65 -14.00 8.07
CA VAL A 237 21.59 -12.99 7.01
C VAL A 237 22.05 -11.59 7.45
N GLU A 238 22.71 -11.51 8.60
CA GLU A 238 23.25 -10.26 9.18
C GLU A 238 22.16 -9.18 9.36
N ARG A 239 20.97 -9.61 9.80
CA ARG A 239 19.89 -8.68 10.16
C ARG A 239 20.22 -8.00 11.48
N GLY A 240 20.15 -6.67 11.52
CA GLY A 240 20.44 -5.89 12.73
C GLY A 240 19.32 -5.84 13.78
N HIS A 241 18.42 -6.82 13.81
CA HIS A 241 17.40 -6.98 14.85
C HIS A 241 16.96 -8.44 14.93
N GLY A 242 16.41 -8.84 16.08
CA GLY A 242 15.78 -10.14 16.28
C GLY A 242 14.25 -10.04 16.31
N VAL A 243 13.62 -11.13 16.74
CA VAL A 243 12.17 -11.25 16.93
C VAL A 243 11.69 -10.38 18.08
N ARG A 244 12.50 -10.21 19.15
CA ARG A 244 12.15 -9.35 20.27
C ARG A 244 11.86 -7.91 19.84
N GLU A 245 12.72 -7.32 19.01
CA GLU A 245 12.50 -5.94 18.53
C GLU A 245 11.26 -5.85 17.63
N VAL A 246 10.86 -6.92 16.94
CA VAL A 246 9.60 -6.98 16.18
C VAL A 246 8.39 -6.89 17.11
N ILE A 247 8.42 -7.63 18.23
CA ILE A 247 7.37 -7.60 19.25
C ILE A 247 7.25 -6.20 19.86
N GLU A 248 8.37 -5.63 20.29
CA GLU A 248 8.43 -4.30 20.91
C GLU A 248 7.92 -3.21 19.95
N ALA A 249 8.39 -3.21 18.71
CA ALA A 249 7.94 -2.27 17.69
C ALA A 249 6.44 -2.39 17.41
N THR A 250 5.93 -3.61 17.30
CA THR A 250 4.51 -3.88 17.01
C THR A 250 3.62 -3.41 18.14
N ARG A 251 4.01 -3.69 19.39
CA ARG A 251 3.30 -3.24 20.59
C ARG A 251 3.24 -1.72 20.65
N ALA A 252 4.38 -1.06 20.52
CA ALA A 252 4.45 0.40 20.58
C ALA A 252 3.63 1.04 19.45
N CYS A 253 3.72 0.52 18.21
CA CYS A 253 2.94 1.03 17.09
C CYS A 253 1.43 0.85 17.28
N ARG A 254 0.98 -0.30 17.77
CA ARG A 254 -0.44 -0.57 18.05
C ARG A 254 -0.98 0.32 19.16
N ALA A 255 -0.23 0.53 20.24
CA ALA A 255 -0.60 1.41 21.34
C ALA A 255 -0.86 2.85 20.87
N HIS A 256 -0.03 3.35 19.94
CA HIS A 256 -0.21 4.66 19.31
C HIS A 256 -1.25 4.68 18.19
N GLY A 257 -1.90 3.55 17.91
CA GLY A 257 -2.96 3.44 16.91
C GLY A 257 -2.49 3.43 15.45
N LEU A 258 -1.21 3.18 15.18
CA LEU A 258 -0.72 2.99 13.81
C LEU A 258 -1.16 1.63 13.26
N LYS A 259 -1.43 1.59 11.95
CA LYS A 259 -1.57 0.33 11.19
C LYS A 259 -0.20 -0.31 11.01
N VAL A 260 -0.08 -1.61 11.26
CA VAL A 260 1.20 -2.35 11.20
C VAL A 260 1.19 -3.34 10.04
N CYS A 261 2.15 -3.18 9.13
CA CYS A 261 2.40 -4.12 8.03
C CYS A 261 3.72 -4.85 8.26
N TYR A 262 3.76 -6.16 8.06
CA TYR A 262 5.01 -6.92 8.01
C TYR A 262 5.46 -7.14 6.57
N HIS A 263 6.74 -6.90 6.31
CA HIS A 263 7.42 -7.43 5.13
C HIS A 263 7.98 -8.80 5.52
N LEU A 264 7.58 -9.85 4.81
CA LEU A 264 8.04 -11.22 5.03
C LEU A 264 8.78 -11.71 3.79
N MET A 265 9.90 -12.40 4.01
CA MET A 265 10.78 -12.92 2.96
C MET A 265 10.93 -14.43 3.08
N PRO A 266 10.04 -15.23 2.45
CA PRO A 266 10.23 -16.66 2.36
C PRO A 266 11.53 -17.01 1.62
N GLY A 267 12.18 -18.10 2.03
CA GLY A 267 13.37 -18.65 1.39
C GLY A 267 14.67 -17.91 1.67
N LEU A 268 14.80 -17.26 2.83
CA LEU A 268 16.10 -16.78 3.30
C LEU A 268 17.09 -17.94 3.51
N PRO A 269 18.42 -17.72 3.43
CA PRO A 269 19.41 -18.73 3.79
C PRO A 269 19.13 -19.39 5.15
N GLY A 270 19.15 -20.73 5.17
CA GLY A 270 18.82 -21.52 6.36
C GLY A 270 17.32 -21.83 6.53
N ALA A 271 16.42 -21.19 5.77
CA ALA A 271 14.99 -21.47 5.81
C ALA A 271 14.58 -22.62 4.89
N THR A 272 13.59 -23.42 5.32
CA THR A 272 12.86 -24.37 4.47
C THR A 272 11.40 -23.93 4.33
N PRO A 273 10.65 -24.39 3.30
CA PRO A 273 9.23 -24.05 3.16
C PRO A 273 8.41 -24.40 4.42
N GLU A 274 8.74 -25.50 5.10
CA GLU A 274 8.09 -25.92 6.34
C GLU A 274 8.37 -24.93 7.47
N LYS A 275 9.63 -24.49 7.61
CA LYS A 275 10.04 -23.50 8.62
C LYS A 275 9.42 -22.14 8.35
N ASP A 276 9.40 -21.70 7.09
CA ASP A 276 8.71 -20.47 6.69
C ASP A 276 7.22 -20.51 7.03
N LEU A 277 6.56 -21.65 6.79
CA LEU A 277 5.15 -21.84 7.10
C LEU A 277 4.91 -21.87 8.62
N GLU A 278 5.80 -22.49 9.40
CA GLU A 278 5.79 -22.48 10.86
C GLU A 278 5.88 -21.04 11.41
N CYS A 279 6.91 -20.29 11.01
CA CYS A 279 7.08 -18.88 11.38
C CYS A 279 5.88 -18.02 10.94
N PHE A 280 5.27 -18.35 9.80
CA PHE A 280 4.07 -17.65 9.33
C PHE A 280 2.83 -17.97 10.16
N ARG A 281 2.64 -19.22 10.62
CA ARG A 281 1.57 -19.58 11.56
C ARG A 281 1.75 -18.83 12.89
N GLU A 282 2.98 -18.71 13.36
CA GLU A 282 3.31 -17.99 14.59
C GLU A 282 2.88 -16.51 14.55
N CYS A 283 2.93 -15.87 13.36
CA CYS A 283 2.47 -14.48 13.18
C CYS A 283 1.02 -14.25 13.63
N PHE A 284 0.19 -15.28 13.65
CA PHE A 284 -1.23 -15.19 14.04
C PHE A 284 -1.57 -15.97 15.30
N ALA A 285 -0.85 -17.05 15.59
CA ALA A 285 -1.01 -17.81 16.83
C ALA A 285 -0.66 -16.94 18.05
N ASN A 286 0.47 -16.25 17.98
CA ASN A 286 0.99 -15.45 19.08
C ASN A 286 0.44 -14.01 19.04
N PRO A 287 -0.21 -13.54 20.13
CA PRO A 287 -0.79 -12.20 20.19
C PRO A 287 0.25 -11.07 20.12
N ASP A 288 1.54 -11.32 20.35
CA ASP A 288 2.57 -10.29 20.26
C ASP A 288 2.83 -9.79 18.81
N PHE A 289 2.32 -10.49 17.79
CA PHE A 289 2.49 -10.12 16.38
C PHE A 289 1.19 -9.62 15.74
N ARG A 290 0.38 -10.53 15.20
CA ARG A 290 -0.92 -10.31 14.55
C ARG A 290 -0.97 -9.02 13.69
N PRO A 291 -0.13 -8.88 12.65
CA PRO A 291 -0.07 -7.65 11.85
C PRO A 291 -1.38 -7.39 11.11
N ASP A 292 -1.70 -6.13 10.81
CA ASP A 292 -2.90 -5.79 10.03
C ASP A 292 -2.71 -6.08 8.53
N MET A 293 -1.46 -6.06 8.06
CA MET A 293 -1.12 -6.18 6.64
C MET A 293 0.16 -6.96 6.41
N LEU A 294 0.27 -7.54 5.22
CA LEU A 294 1.43 -8.33 4.79
C LEU A 294 1.92 -7.92 3.41
N LYS A 295 3.25 -7.96 3.24
CA LYS A 295 3.93 -7.98 1.94
C LYS A 295 4.82 -9.21 1.87
N PHE A 296 4.58 -10.07 0.90
CA PHE A 296 5.42 -11.24 0.65
C PHE A 296 6.46 -10.93 -0.42
N TYR A 297 7.72 -11.12 -0.06
CA TYR A 297 8.88 -10.90 -0.90
C TYR A 297 9.76 -12.15 -0.91
N PRO A 298 9.39 -13.19 -1.66
CA PRO A 298 10.25 -14.37 -1.80
C PRO A 298 11.68 -13.94 -2.14
N THR A 299 12.64 -14.56 -1.48
CA THR A 299 14.04 -14.16 -1.54
C THR A 299 14.57 -14.31 -2.97
N LEU A 300 15.30 -13.29 -3.42
CA LEU A 300 15.89 -13.21 -4.75
C LEU A 300 17.40 -13.05 -4.60
N VAL A 301 18.16 -13.73 -5.45
CA VAL A 301 19.60 -13.55 -5.53
C VAL A 301 19.86 -12.40 -6.49
N ILE A 302 20.47 -11.33 -5.98
CA ILE A 302 20.76 -10.11 -6.73
C ILE A 302 22.29 -9.93 -6.80
N PRO A 303 22.88 -9.66 -7.98
CA PRO A 303 24.32 -9.43 -8.11
C PRO A 303 24.85 -8.37 -7.13
N GLY A 304 26.07 -8.57 -6.61
CA GLY A 304 26.72 -7.64 -5.67
C GLY A 304 26.20 -7.70 -4.23
N THR A 305 25.48 -8.77 -3.89
CA THR A 305 25.07 -9.08 -2.51
C THR A 305 25.88 -10.23 -1.94
N ARG A 306 26.00 -10.31 -0.61
CA ARG A 306 26.59 -11.48 0.05
C ARG A 306 25.80 -12.75 -0.28
N LEU A 307 24.48 -12.62 -0.44
CA LEU A 307 23.62 -13.71 -0.88
C LEU A 307 23.98 -14.24 -2.29
N HIS A 308 24.46 -13.37 -3.19
CA HIS A 308 24.97 -13.78 -4.50
C HIS A 308 26.24 -14.62 -4.37
N GLU A 309 27.18 -14.20 -3.52
CA GLU A 309 28.40 -14.97 -3.26
C GLU A 309 28.08 -16.34 -2.66
N MET A 310 27.14 -16.42 -1.70
CA MET A 310 26.67 -17.69 -1.15
C MET A 310 26.08 -18.60 -2.23
N TRP A 311 25.32 -18.04 -3.18
CA TRP A 311 24.77 -18.80 -4.29
C TRP A 311 25.85 -19.28 -5.26
N GLU A 312 26.81 -18.43 -5.64
CA GLU A 312 27.93 -18.80 -6.51
C GLU A 312 28.81 -19.91 -5.91
N ASN A 313 28.95 -19.93 -4.58
CA ASN A 313 29.68 -20.96 -3.85
C ASN A 313 28.88 -22.25 -3.59
N GLY A 314 27.60 -22.29 -3.95
CA GLY A 314 26.70 -23.42 -3.67
C GLY A 314 26.24 -23.53 -2.21
N GLU A 315 26.44 -22.49 -1.40
CA GLU A 315 26.02 -22.41 0.01
C GLU A 315 24.53 -22.04 0.16
N TYR A 316 23.91 -21.49 -0.89
CA TYR A 316 22.51 -21.10 -0.90
C TYR A 316 21.83 -21.40 -2.24
N GLN A 317 20.61 -21.92 -2.18
CA GLN A 317 19.75 -22.12 -3.34
C GLN A 317 18.38 -21.45 -3.07
N PRO A 318 17.96 -20.46 -3.88
CA PRO A 318 16.64 -19.86 -3.72
C PRO A 318 15.53 -20.84 -4.12
N TYR A 319 14.33 -20.61 -3.60
CA TYR A 319 13.17 -21.42 -3.95
C TYR A 319 12.84 -21.37 -5.43
N THR A 320 12.38 -22.50 -5.95
CA THR A 320 11.77 -22.56 -7.28
C THR A 320 10.42 -21.84 -7.28
N VAL A 321 9.89 -21.57 -8.47
CA VAL A 321 8.57 -20.96 -8.62
C VAL A 321 7.49 -21.87 -8.01
N GLU A 322 7.61 -23.18 -8.21
CA GLU A 322 6.66 -24.19 -7.72
C GLU A 322 6.66 -24.24 -6.19
N GLN A 323 7.85 -24.26 -5.56
CA GLN A 323 7.98 -24.20 -4.10
C GLN A 323 7.35 -22.93 -3.54
N ALA A 324 7.66 -21.77 -4.12
CA ALA A 324 7.09 -20.50 -3.68
C ALA A 324 5.57 -20.42 -3.90
N VAL A 325 5.06 -20.95 -5.01
CA VAL A 325 3.61 -20.99 -5.28
C VAL A 325 2.88 -21.87 -4.28
N SER A 326 3.40 -23.08 -4.00
CA SER A 326 2.81 -23.97 -3.00
C SER A 326 2.79 -23.30 -1.62
N LEU A 327 3.95 -22.84 -1.16
CA LEU A 327 4.12 -22.20 0.15
C LEU A 327 3.20 -20.99 0.33
N LEU A 328 3.18 -20.08 -0.65
CA LEU A 328 2.35 -18.88 -0.59
C LEU A 328 0.85 -19.19 -0.68
N SER A 329 0.46 -20.29 -1.33
CA SER A 329 -0.94 -20.76 -1.35
C SER A 329 -1.38 -21.20 0.04
N GLU A 330 -0.55 -22.01 0.71
CA GLU A 330 -0.78 -22.45 2.09
C GLU A 330 -0.81 -21.26 3.06
N MET A 331 0.18 -20.37 2.98
CA MET A 331 0.20 -19.14 3.79
C MET A 331 -1.09 -18.33 3.57
N LYS A 332 -1.51 -18.09 2.32
CA LYS A 332 -2.75 -17.35 2.03
C LYS A 332 -4.01 -18.03 2.58
N SER A 333 -4.03 -19.35 2.67
CA SER A 333 -5.19 -20.11 3.14
C SER A 333 -5.47 -19.91 4.64
N ILE A 334 -4.45 -19.58 5.43
CA ILE A 334 -4.57 -19.39 6.89
C ILE A 334 -4.64 -17.92 7.31
N VAL A 335 -4.60 -16.97 6.35
CA VAL A 335 -4.63 -15.54 6.67
C VAL A 335 -5.99 -15.15 7.26
N PRO A 336 -6.01 -14.56 8.48
CA PRO A 336 -7.26 -14.13 9.11
C PRO A 336 -8.00 -13.05 8.34
N ASP A 337 -9.30 -12.98 8.59
CA ASP A 337 -10.24 -12.04 7.97
C ASP A 337 -9.84 -10.56 8.11
N TYR A 338 -9.17 -10.19 9.22
CA TYR A 338 -8.74 -8.81 9.50
C TYR A 338 -7.47 -8.39 8.77
N VAL A 339 -6.79 -9.29 8.05
CA VAL A 339 -5.46 -9.04 7.47
C VAL A 339 -5.56 -8.72 5.98
N ARG A 340 -4.77 -7.75 5.51
CA ARG A 340 -4.66 -7.41 4.08
C ARG A 340 -3.30 -7.79 3.50
N ILE A 341 -3.27 -8.70 2.52
CA ILE A 341 -2.06 -8.97 1.74
C ILE A 341 -1.93 -7.93 0.62
N GLN A 342 -1.07 -6.94 0.82
CA GLN A 342 -0.88 -5.86 -0.15
C GLN A 342 -0.19 -6.36 -1.42
N ARG A 343 0.91 -7.11 -1.26
CA ARG A 343 1.80 -7.47 -2.36
C ARG A 343 2.34 -8.90 -2.20
N ILE A 344 2.51 -9.55 -3.34
CA ILE A 344 3.15 -10.86 -3.48
C ILE A 344 4.15 -10.64 -4.62
N GLN A 345 5.45 -10.62 -4.31
CA GLN A 345 6.60 -10.25 -5.16
C GLN A 345 7.04 -8.77 -5.09
N ARG A 346 8.36 -8.51 -5.13
CA ARG A 346 8.95 -7.17 -5.21
C ARG A 346 8.95 -6.63 -6.65
N ASP A 347 8.95 -5.31 -6.80
CA ASP A 347 9.07 -4.64 -8.11
C ASP A 347 10.53 -4.57 -8.61
N ILE A 348 11.30 -5.65 -8.46
CA ILE A 348 12.69 -5.74 -8.97
C ILE A 348 12.63 -6.18 -10.44
N PRO A 349 13.26 -5.44 -11.38
CA PRO A 349 13.32 -5.86 -12.79
C PRO A 349 14.04 -7.19 -12.95
N VAL A 350 13.50 -8.08 -13.79
CA VAL A 350 14.09 -9.41 -14.06
C VAL A 350 15.58 -9.37 -14.44
N PRO A 351 16.08 -8.42 -15.25
CA PRO A 351 17.51 -8.34 -15.56
C PRO A 351 18.43 -8.13 -14.35
N GLU A 352 17.90 -7.66 -13.22
CA GLU A 352 18.66 -7.46 -11.98
C GLU A 352 18.67 -8.72 -11.10
N ILE A 353 17.98 -9.79 -11.49
CA ILE A 353 17.85 -11.02 -10.69
C ILE A 353 18.77 -12.08 -11.27
N ALA A 354 19.78 -12.50 -10.50
CA ALA A 354 20.68 -13.58 -10.88
C ALA A 354 19.99 -14.95 -10.76
N CYS A 355 19.25 -15.18 -9.67
CA CYS A 355 18.53 -16.43 -9.41
C CYS A 355 17.30 -16.21 -8.52
N GLY A 356 16.32 -17.12 -8.60
CA GLY A 356 15.06 -17.09 -7.85
C GLY A 356 13.83 -16.96 -8.74
N ILE A 357 12.81 -16.21 -8.29
CA ILE A 357 11.53 -16.10 -8.99
C ILE A 357 11.59 -15.04 -10.10
N LEU A 358 11.72 -15.50 -11.35
CA LEU A 358 11.76 -14.63 -12.54
C LEU A 358 10.36 -14.33 -13.13
N LYS A 359 9.32 -15.05 -12.70
CA LYS A 359 7.93 -14.82 -13.17
C LYS A 359 7.35 -13.57 -12.53
N SER A 360 6.78 -12.66 -13.30
CA SER A 360 6.20 -11.38 -12.83
C SER A 360 4.73 -11.47 -12.41
N ASN A 361 4.12 -12.65 -12.54
CA ASN A 361 2.69 -12.90 -12.28
C ASN A 361 2.48 -13.89 -11.12
N LEU A 362 3.36 -13.85 -10.09
CA LEU A 362 3.33 -14.81 -8.99
C LEU A 362 1.98 -14.86 -8.27
N ARG A 363 1.32 -13.70 -8.08
CA ARG A 363 -0.01 -13.64 -7.46
C ARG A 363 -1.05 -14.44 -8.24
N GLN A 364 -1.01 -14.41 -9.58
CA GLN A 364 -1.92 -15.18 -10.42
C GLN A 364 -1.63 -16.68 -10.34
N LEU A 365 -0.35 -17.06 -10.31
CA LEU A 365 0.05 -18.46 -10.17
C LEU A 365 -0.40 -19.04 -8.81
N VAL A 366 -0.22 -18.27 -7.74
CA VAL A 366 -0.70 -18.64 -6.39
C VAL A 366 -2.22 -18.77 -6.38
N GLN A 367 -2.96 -17.84 -6.97
CA GLN A 367 -4.42 -17.95 -7.03
C GLN A 367 -4.87 -19.20 -7.78
N LYS A 368 -4.28 -19.47 -8.95
CA LYS A 368 -4.56 -20.67 -9.73
C LYS A 368 -4.29 -21.95 -8.92
N ASN A 369 -3.15 -22.01 -8.24
CA ASN A 369 -2.81 -23.17 -7.41
C ASN A 369 -3.79 -23.35 -6.24
N MET A 370 -4.22 -22.27 -5.60
CA MET A 370 -5.26 -22.32 -4.56
C MET A 370 -6.57 -22.88 -5.12
N ASP A 371 -7.00 -22.42 -6.30
CA ASP A 371 -8.24 -22.87 -6.94
C ASP A 371 -8.17 -24.37 -7.30
N GLU A 372 -7.04 -24.84 -7.85
CA GLU A 372 -6.81 -26.24 -8.21
C GLU A 372 -6.81 -27.19 -7.00
N HIS A 373 -6.45 -26.68 -5.81
CA HIS A 373 -6.39 -27.45 -4.57
C HIS A 373 -7.55 -27.15 -3.61
N GLY A 374 -8.58 -26.44 -4.06
CA GLY A 374 -9.76 -26.11 -3.25
C GLY A 374 -9.48 -25.21 -2.04
N MET A 375 -8.36 -24.48 -2.04
CA MET A 375 -8.00 -23.55 -0.97
C MET A 375 -8.71 -22.19 -1.18
N LYS A 376 -9.11 -21.55 -0.09
CA LYS A 376 -9.72 -20.20 -0.13
C LYS A 376 -8.86 -19.21 0.64
N CYS A 377 -8.77 -17.98 0.14
CA CYS A 377 -8.10 -16.89 0.86
C CYS A 377 -9.13 -15.96 1.47
N ARG A 378 -9.07 -15.78 2.80
CA ARG A 378 -9.97 -14.93 3.56
C ARG A 378 -9.46 -13.50 3.82
N CYS A 379 -8.28 -13.16 3.32
CA CYS A 379 -7.72 -11.82 3.53
C CYS A 379 -8.61 -10.72 2.94
N ILE A 380 -8.53 -9.51 3.50
CA ILE A 380 -9.31 -8.32 3.09
C ILE A 380 -9.28 -8.09 1.57
N ARG A 381 -8.10 -8.20 0.95
CA ARG A 381 -7.95 -7.94 -0.50
C ARG A 381 -8.72 -8.93 -1.37
N CYS A 382 -8.89 -10.17 -0.92
CA CYS A 382 -9.64 -11.18 -1.67
C CYS A 382 -11.16 -11.04 -1.51
N ARG A 383 -11.61 -10.25 -0.52
CA ARG A 383 -13.03 -10.05 -0.21
C ARG A 383 -13.54 -8.64 -0.49
N GLU A 384 -12.67 -7.65 -0.70
CA GLU A 384 -13.10 -6.27 -0.97
C GLU A 384 -14.07 -6.20 -2.16
N VAL A 385 -15.21 -5.51 -2.02
CA VAL A 385 -16.28 -5.47 -3.04
C VAL A 385 -15.80 -5.05 -4.43
N GLY A 386 -14.82 -4.14 -4.50
CA GLY A 386 -14.20 -3.73 -5.77
C GLY A 386 -13.37 -4.84 -6.45
N HIS A 387 -13.00 -5.90 -5.73
CA HIS A 387 -12.31 -7.06 -6.28
C HIS A 387 -13.24 -8.25 -6.56
N THR A 388 -14.27 -8.44 -5.73
CA THR A 388 -15.26 -9.51 -5.94
C THR A 388 -16.28 -9.15 -7.02
N GLY A 389 -16.46 -7.86 -7.32
CA GLY A 389 -17.47 -7.38 -8.26
C GLY A 389 -18.90 -7.50 -7.74
N ALA A 390 -19.07 -7.67 -6.43
CA ALA A 390 -20.39 -7.82 -5.82
C ALA A 390 -21.24 -6.55 -6.01
N VAL A 391 -22.49 -6.74 -6.45
CA VAL A 391 -23.48 -5.67 -6.62
C VAL A 391 -24.44 -5.70 -5.42
N LEU A 392 -24.46 -4.59 -4.69
CA LEU A 392 -25.15 -4.42 -3.40
C LEU A 392 -26.63 -4.04 -3.59
N GLU A 393 -27.42 -4.87 -4.27
CA GLU A 393 -28.82 -4.52 -4.60
C GLU A 393 -29.79 -4.69 -3.42
N ASP A 394 -29.52 -5.67 -2.55
CA ASP A 394 -30.43 -6.08 -1.46
C ASP A 394 -29.85 -5.74 -0.08
N GLU A 395 -30.33 -4.67 0.53
CA GLU A 395 -29.85 -4.25 1.85
C GLU A 395 -30.03 -5.31 2.95
N SER A 396 -30.97 -6.26 2.80
CA SER A 396 -31.19 -7.31 3.80
C SER A 396 -30.01 -8.28 3.92
N LYS A 397 -29.14 -8.34 2.91
CA LYS A 397 -27.92 -9.16 2.91
C LYS A 397 -26.73 -8.47 3.58
N LEU A 398 -26.83 -7.19 3.90
CA LEU A 398 -25.78 -6.48 4.61
C LEU A 398 -25.74 -6.92 6.08
N LYS A 399 -24.57 -7.36 6.52
CA LYS A 399 -24.33 -7.76 7.90
C LYS A 399 -23.25 -6.88 8.51
N LEU A 400 -23.47 -6.47 9.75
CA LEU A 400 -22.46 -5.84 10.58
C LEU A 400 -21.88 -6.90 11.51
N GLU A 401 -20.59 -7.16 11.38
CA GLU A 401 -19.90 -8.25 12.09
C GLU A 401 -18.69 -7.68 12.84
N THR A 402 -18.41 -8.22 14.02
CA THR A 402 -17.24 -7.85 14.84
C THR A 402 -16.39 -9.09 15.10
N LEU A 403 -15.15 -9.06 14.64
CA LEU A 403 -14.13 -10.05 14.98
C LEU A 403 -13.21 -9.47 16.05
N GLU A 404 -13.20 -10.07 17.23
CA GLU A 404 -12.37 -9.68 18.36
C GLU A 404 -11.13 -10.58 18.48
N TYR A 405 -9.96 -9.98 18.76
CA TYR A 405 -8.72 -10.72 18.99
C TYR A 405 -7.74 -9.91 19.84
N GLU A 406 -7.02 -10.59 20.73
CA GLU A 406 -5.91 -9.98 21.48
C GLU A 406 -4.73 -9.67 20.56
N ALA A 407 -4.14 -8.50 20.68
CA ALA A 407 -2.89 -8.19 19.99
C ALA A 407 -2.06 -7.19 20.80
N ALA A 408 -0.82 -7.57 21.09
CA ALA A 408 0.19 -6.75 21.74
C ALA A 408 -0.34 -6.01 22.98
N GLY A 409 -0.89 -6.75 23.94
CA GLY A 409 -1.33 -6.23 25.24
C GLY A 409 -2.62 -5.40 25.20
N GLY A 410 -3.46 -5.58 24.19
CA GLY A 410 -4.80 -4.98 24.16
C GLY A 410 -5.71 -5.73 23.20
N THR A 411 -7.00 -5.38 23.24
CA THR A 411 -8.03 -6.05 22.45
C THR A 411 -8.29 -5.28 21.17
N GLU A 412 -8.19 -5.96 20.03
CA GLU A 412 -8.53 -5.43 18.71
C GLU A 412 -9.90 -5.95 18.27
N ARG A 413 -10.68 -5.06 17.67
CA ARG A 413 -11.98 -5.34 17.09
C ARG A 413 -11.97 -4.91 15.63
N PHE A 414 -12.10 -5.89 14.75
CA PHE A 414 -12.33 -5.67 13.33
C PHE A 414 -13.84 -5.67 13.09
N ILE A 415 -14.42 -4.48 13.08
CA ILE A 415 -15.86 -4.26 12.89
C ILE A 415 -16.06 -4.01 11.40
N SER A 416 -16.92 -4.78 10.73
CA SER A 416 -17.04 -4.74 9.28
C SER A 416 -18.46 -4.88 8.78
N PHE A 417 -18.74 -4.24 7.66
CA PHE A 417 -19.91 -4.52 6.85
C PHE A 417 -19.55 -5.55 5.78
N THR A 418 -20.28 -6.66 5.77
CA THR A 418 -20.20 -7.71 4.75
C THR A 418 -21.51 -7.79 3.96
N TYR A 419 -21.40 -8.13 2.69
CA TYR A 419 -22.53 -8.43 1.81
C TYR A 419 -22.27 -9.79 1.18
N ASP A 420 -23.07 -10.78 1.56
CA ASP A 420 -22.72 -12.19 1.40
C ASP A 420 -21.30 -12.44 1.97
N ASP A 421 -20.33 -12.77 1.11
CA ASP A 421 -18.93 -13.02 1.51
C ASP A 421 -17.98 -11.85 1.18
N SER A 422 -18.53 -10.75 0.62
CA SER A 422 -17.78 -9.57 0.19
C SER A 422 -17.72 -8.50 1.27
N LEU A 423 -16.56 -7.89 1.45
CA LEU A 423 -16.26 -6.86 2.43
C LEU A 423 -16.53 -5.46 1.84
N VAL A 424 -17.52 -4.76 2.40
CA VAL A 424 -17.97 -3.42 1.96
C VAL A 424 -17.13 -2.33 2.63
N GLY A 425 -16.82 -2.50 3.91
CA GLY A 425 -16.01 -1.57 4.68
C GLY A 425 -15.77 -2.07 6.08
N TYR A 426 -14.80 -1.49 6.78
CA TYR A 426 -14.44 -1.88 8.13
C TYR A 426 -13.85 -0.72 8.93
N VAL A 427 -13.88 -0.86 10.25
CA VAL A 427 -13.13 -0.05 11.20
C VAL A 427 -12.32 -0.96 12.13
N ARG A 428 -11.09 -0.56 12.44
CA ARG A 428 -10.23 -1.21 13.44
C ARG A 428 -10.29 -0.42 14.72
N LEU A 429 -10.97 -0.96 15.73
CA LEU A 429 -11.02 -0.39 17.07
C LEU A 429 -10.07 -1.16 17.98
N ARG A 430 -9.28 -0.43 18.77
CA ARG A 430 -8.44 -0.98 19.83
C ARG A 430 -8.86 -0.40 21.17
N THR A 431 -8.90 -1.25 22.18
CA THR A 431 -8.97 -0.86 23.58
C THR A 431 -7.90 -1.61 24.39
N ASP A 432 -7.44 -1.00 25.47
CA ASP A 432 -6.52 -1.57 26.44
C ASP A 432 -6.91 -1.07 27.84
N ASP A 433 -6.02 -1.09 28.83
CA ASP A 433 -6.35 -0.65 30.19
C ASP A 433 -6.48 0.87 30.33
N THR A 434 -6.21 1.65 29.29
CA THR A 434 -6.35 3.11 29.31
C THR A 434 -7.82 3.54 29.18
N ASP A 435 -8.14 4.76 29.58
CA ASP A 435 -9.49 5.33 29.42
C ASP A 435 -9.83 5.70 27.96
N THR A 436 -8.87 5.56 27.04
CA THR A 436 -8.99 6.00 25.64
C THR A 436 -9.10 4.83 24.68
N ALA A 437 -10.18 4.79 23.89
CA ALA A 437 -10.29 3.92 22.73
C ALA A 437 -9.54 4.49 21.52
N SER A 438 -9.02 3.63 20.64
CA SER A 438 -8.28 4.04 19.44
C SER A 438 -8.87 3.43 18.17
N ILE A 439 -9.39 4.28 17.27
CA ILE A 439 -9.70 3.88 15.90
C ILE A 439 -8.43 4.01 15.06
N ARG A 440 -7.90 2.86 14.65
CA ARG A 440 -6.61 2.74 13.95
C ARG A 440 -6.76 2.85 12.43
N GLU A 441 -7.93 2.47 11.92
CA GLU A 441 -8.25 2.51 10.50
C GLU A 441 -9.76 2.56 10.30
N LEU A 442 -10.22 3.42 9.40
CA LEU A 442 -11.53 3.32 8.77
C LEU A 442 -11.33 3.17 7.27
N LYS A 443 -11.95 2.16 6.66
CA LYS A 443 -11.92 1.97 5.21
C LYS A 443 -13.30 1.59 4.71
N VAL A 444 -13.81 2.36 3.75
CA VAL A 444 -15.01 2.01 2.97
C VAL A 444 -14.57 1.82 1.53
N PHE A 445 -14.89 0.68 0.95
CA PHE A 445 -14.58 0.39 -0.45
C PHE A 445 -15.63 1.03 -1.35
N GLY A 446 -15.17 1.70 -2.41
CA GLY A 446 -16.07 2.13 -3.49
C GLY A 446 -16.43 0.92 -4.36
N ASN A 447 -17.62 0.95 -4.95
CA ASN A 447 -17.94 0.08 -6.09
C ASN A 447 -17.48 0.83 -7.35
N GLU A 448 -16.56 0.28 -8.12
CA GLU A 448 -16.48 0.67 -9.54
C GLU A 448 -17.55 -0.12 -10.26
N THR A 449 -18.53 0.60 -10.81
CA THR A 449 -19.46 0.04 -11.79
C THR A 449 -18.67 -0.63 -12.90
N ALA A 450 -19.09 -1.86 -13.25
CA ALA A 450 -18.72 -2.44 -14.53
C ALA A 450 -18.97 -1.41 -15.64
N ILE A 451 -18.06 -1.39 -16.63
CA ILE A 451 -18.03 -0.47 -17.77
C ILE A 451 -19.46 -0.21 -18.27
N GLY A 452 -19.94 1.04 -18.13
CA GLY A 452 -21.19 1.51 -18.74
C GLY A 452 -22.37 1.84 -17.82
N ALA A 453 -22.29 1.64 -16.50
CA ALA A 453 -23.35 2.07 -15.56
C ALA A 453 -22.97 3.35 -14.80
N ALA A 454 -23.94 4.27 -14.68
CA ALA A 454 -23.79 5.58 -14.04
C ALA A 454 -23.22 5.48 -12.61
N ALA A 455 -22.30 6.38 -12.29
CA ALA A 455 -21.51 6.40 -11.07
C ALA A 455 -22.30 6.95 -9.87
N ASP A 456 -23.25 6.19 -9.33
CA ASP A 456 -23.75 6.44 -7.97
C ASP A 456 -22.81 5.78 -6.98
N SER A 457 -21.82 6.55 -6.51
CA SER A 457 -20.77 6.03 -5.63
C SER A 457 -21.33 5.63 -4.25
N TRP A 458 -21.14 4.36 -3.88
CA TRP A 458 -21.63 3.74 -2.65
C TRP A 458 -21.06 4.36 -1.35
N GLN A 459 -20.04 5.23 -1.45
CA GLN A 459 -19.50 5.98 -0.31
C GLN A 459 -20.57 6.87 0.36
N HIS A 460 -21.66 7.21 -0.34
CA HIS A 460 -22.72 8.10 0.16
C HIS A 460 -23.79 7.44 1.04
N ARG A 461 -23.81 6.11 1.22
CA ARG A 461 -24.78 5.41 2.11
C ARG A 461 -24.44 5.45 3.61
N GLY A 462 -23.42 6.22 3.98
CA GLY A 462 -23.08 6.48 5.38
C GLY A 462 -22.46 5.28 6.13
N PHE A 463 -21.97 4.25 5.43
CA PHE A 463 -21.28 3.10 6.05
C PHE A 463 -20.14 3.53 6.96
N GLY A 464 -19.34 4.52 6.53
CA GLY A 464 -18.26 5.07 7.35
C GLY A 464 -18.78 5.65 8.68
N LYS A 465 -19.89 6.39 8.64
CA LYS A 465 -20.52 6.96 9.85
C LYS A 465 -21.07 5.85 10.76
N LYS A 466 -21.72 4.84 10.17
CA LYS A 466 -22.25 3.68 10.92
C LYS A 466 -21.14 2.88 11.60
N LEU A 467 -20.02 2.65 10.93
CA LEU A 467 -18.85 1.96 11.49
C LEU A 467 -18.23 2.75 12.65
N VAL A 468 -18.05 4.07 12.50
CA VAL A 468 -17.54 4.92 13.59
C VAL A 468 -18.52 4.94 14.77
N ALA A 469 -19.82 5.07 14.52
CA ALA A 469 -20.83 5.03 15.56
C ALA A 469 -20.84 3.70 16.33
N GLU A 470 -20.64 2.57 15.64
CA GLU A 470 -20.52 1.27 16.30
C GLU A 470 -19.24 1.16 17.14
N ALA A 471 -18.12 1.69 16.65
CA ALA A 471 -16.89 1.76 17.43
C ALA A 471 -17.05 2.63 18.70
N GLU A 472 -17.72 3.78 18.59
CA GLU A 472 -18.06 4.63 19.74
C GLU A 472 -18.98 3.88 20.74
N ARG A 473 -19.98 3.14 20.25
CA ARG A 473 -20.89 2.35 21.09
C ARG A 473 -20.13 1.27 21.87
N ILE A 474 -19.24 0.54 21.22
CA ILE A 474 -18.41 -0.49 21.86
C ILE A 474 -17.48 0.15 22.89
N ALA A 475 -16.79 1.23 22.54
CA ALA A 475 -15.91 1.95 23.47
C ALA A 475 -16.65 2.41 24.74
N ARG A 476 -17.87 2.95 24.61
CA ARG A 476 -18.73 3.29 25.77
C ARG A 476 -19.10 2.09 26.61
N SER A 477 -19.43 0.95 25.98
CA SER A 477 -19.76 -0.28 26.71
C SER A 477 -18.57 -0.82 27.52
N GLU A 478 -17.35 -0.52 27.08
CA GLU A 478 -16.09 -0.81 27.77
C GLU A 478 -15.64 0.31 28.72
N LYS A 479 -16.53 1.27 29.02
CA LYS A 479 -16.30 2.38 29.96
C LYS A 479 -15.13 3.29 29.57
N LYS A 480 -14.81 3.38 28.28
CA LYS A 480 -13.86 4.39 27.78
C LYS A 480 -14.52 5.77 27.83
N THR A 481 -13.75 6.76 28.28
CA THR A 481 -14.21 8.15 28.42
C THR A 481 -13.88 8.98 27.18
N GLN A 482 -12.91 8.52 26.37
CA GLN A 482 -12.47 9.21 25.18
C GLN A 482 -12.21 8.22 24.04
N ILE A 483 -12.35 8.69 22.80
CA ILE A 483 -11.93 7.98 21.60
C ILE A 483 -11.07 8.85 20.71
N ARG A 484 -9.95 8.31 20.24
CA ARG A 484 -9.05 8.96 19.29
C ARG A 484 -8.98 8.21 17.96
N ILE A 485 -8.66 8.92 16.89
CA ILE A 485 -8.55 8.38 15.53
C ILE A 485 -7.20 8.74 14.94
N THR A 486 -6.49 7.72 14.44
CA THR A 486 -5.33 7.88 13.56
C THR A 486 -5.82 8.30 12.17
N SER A 487 -5.90 9.60 11.93
CA SER A 487 -6.43 10.18 10.70
C SER A 487 -5.33 10.64 9.76
N GLY A 488 -5.45 10.33 8.47
CA GLY A 488 -4.68 11.04 7.44
C GLY A 488 -5.05 12.53 7.43
N ILE A 489 -4.10 13.38 7.05
CA ILE A 489 -4.27 14.84 7.03
C ILE A 489 -5.50 15.24 6.21
N GLY A 490 -5.60 14.68 5.00
CA GLY A 490 -6.66 14.92 4.02
C GLY A 490 -8.05 14.39 4.39
N VAL A 491 -8.19 13.67 5.52
CA VAL A 491 -9.47 13.12 6.00
C VAL A 491 -9.88 13.66 7.37
N ARG A 492 -9.13 14.60 7.96
CA ARG A 492 -9.47 15.23 9.25
C ARG A 492 -10.85 15.90 9.24
N GLU A 493 -11.18 16.62 8.17
CA GLU A 493 -12.49 17.29 7.98
C GLU A 493 -13.68 16.30 7.98
N TYR A 494 -13.48 15.06 7.51
CA TYR A 494 -14.51 14.03 7.59
C TYR A 494 -14.85 13.71 9.05
N TYR A 495 -13.84 13.51 9.90
CA TYR A 495 -14.05 13.24 11.32
C TYR A 495 -14.54 14.47 12.09
N ALA A 496 -14.10 15.68 11.70
CA ALA A 496 -14.64 16.92 12.24
C ALA A 496 -16.16 17.01 12.06
N SER A 497 -16.68 16.60 10.91
CA SER A 497 -18.13 16.51 10.65
C SER A 497 -18.88 15.50 11.54
N LEU A 498 -18.17 14.61 12.24
CA LEU A 498 -18.72 13.63 13.19
C LEU A 498 -18.55 14.07 14.66
N GLY A 499 -18.09 15.30 14.90
CA GLY A 499 -17.90 15.87 16.23
C GLY A 499 -16.52 15.59 16.85
N TYR A 500 -15.54 15.15 16.06
CA TYR A 500 -14.15 15.07 16.52
C TYR A 500 -13.45 16.42 16.36
N HIS A 501 -12.46 16.69 17.20
CA HIS A 501 -11.57 17.85 17.06
C HIS A 501 -10.11 17.40 16.98
N LEU A 502 -9.24 18.24 16.42
CA LEU A 502 -7.83 17.90 16.26
C LEU A 502 -7.08 18.14 17.59
N GLU A 503 -6.56 17.06 18.17
CA GLU A 503 -5.55 17.10 19.23
C GLU A 503 -4.32 16.38 18.69
N HIS A 504 -3.39 17.16 18.13
CA HIS A 504 -2.33 16.63 17.27
C HIS A 504 -1.51 15.52 17.98
N PRO A 505 -1.31 14.35 17.34
CA PRO A 505 -1.57 14.03 15.93
C PRO A 505 -2.95 13.40 15.62
N TYR A 506 -3.86 13.30 16.60
CA TYR A 506 -5.11 12.55 16.51
C TYR A 506 -6.34 13.44 16.26
N MET A 507 -7.40 12.83 15.74
CA MET A 507 -8.76 13.38 15.88
C MET A 507 -9.40 12.77 17.13
N VAL A 508 -9.84 13.58 18.08
CA VAL A 508 -10.31 13.15 19.41
C VAL A 508 -11.76 13.55 19.64
N LYS A 509 -12.48 12.72 20.39
CA LYS A 509 -13.86 12.98 20.84
C LYS A 509 -14.07 12.36 22.21
N ASP A 510 -14.68 13.12 23.11
CA ASP A 510 -15.13 12.60 24.39
C ASP A 510 -16.40 11.77 24.20
N LEU A 511 -16.48 10.65 24.91
CA LEU A 511 -17.60 9.72 24.84
C LEU A 511 -18.63 10.09 25.92
#